data_AF-A0A7X9D514-F1
#
_entry.id   AF-A0A7X9D514-F1
#
_cell.length_a   1.000
_cell.length_b   1.000
_cell.length_c   1.000
_cell.angle_alpha   90.00
_cell.angle_beta   90.00
_cell.angle_gamma   90.00
#
_symmetry.space_group_name_H-M   'P 1'
#
loop_
_entity.id
_entity.type
_entity.pdbx_description
1 polymer ?
#
loop_
_entity_poly.entity_id
_entity_poly.type
_entity_poly.pdbx_seq_one_letter_code
_entity_poly.pdbx_strand_id
1 'polypeptide(L)'
;MLLPIGLQANAQTVYSVDYKSDADVKVFVTDYKSDADLIVYKAGYKSDATGNNGVWYFVNYKSDAKKKIYFVKYKSDADLIIYFSQYKSDAGWRKNSKKHLMQ
;
A
#
# COMPACT_ATOMS: atom_id res chain seq x y z
N MET A 1 36.34 -11.99 1.94
CA MET A 1 35.31 -11.62 0.96
C MET A 1 34.06 -11.22 1.74
N LEU A 2 33.85 -9.92 1.95
CA LEU A 2 32.66 -9.42 2.65
C LEU A 2 31.49 -9.46 1.67
N LEU A 3 30.49 -10.30 1.95
CA LEU A 3 29.21 -10.26 1.23
C LEU A 3 28.53 -8.93 1.57
N PRO A 4 28.14 -8.10 0.59
CA PRO A 4 27.33 -6.94 0.89
C PRO A 4 25.98 -7.46 1.40
N ILE A 5 25.61 -7.06 2.63
CA ILE A 5 24.25 -7.20 3.13
C ILE A 5 23.39 -6.31 2.24
N GLY A 6 22.92 -6.85 1.11
CA GLY A 6 22.02 -6.15 0.22
C GLY A 6 20.79 -5.78 1.03
N LEU A 7 20.52 -4.49 1.18
CA LEU A 7 19.19 -4.03 1.57
C LEU A 7 18.23 -4.66 0.56
N GLN A 8 17.53 -5.72 0.95
CA GLN A 8 16.36 -6.17 0.21
C GLN A 8 15.39 -5.00 0.25
N ALA A 9 15.39 -4.18 -0.80
CA ALA A 9 14.43 -3.12 -1.01
C ALA A 9 13.08 -3.81 -1.15
N ASN A 10 12.42 -3.95 -0.01
CA ASN A 10 11.27 -4.79 0.14
C ASN A 10 10.13 -4.14 -0.63
N ALA A 11 9.78 -4.68 -1.80
CA ALA A 11 8.76 -4.04 -2.63
C ALA A 11 7.38 -4.09 -1.93
N GLN A 12 6.63 -2.99 -1.92
CA GLN A 12 5.27 -2.85 -1.41
C GLN A 12 4.27 -3.42 -2.43
N THR A 13 4.28 -4.74 -2.59
CA THR A 13 3.34 -5.45 -3.46
C THR A 13 2.02 -5.70 -2.74
N VAL A 14 0.92 -5.35 -3.41
CA VAL A 14 -0.43 -5.51 -2.87
C VAL A 14 -1.29 -6.33 -3.83
N TYR A 15 -2.21 -7.12 -3.29
CA TYR A 15 -3.21 -7.87 -4.06
C TYR A 15 -4.61 -7.47 -3.58
N SER A 16 -5.49 -7.11 -4.52
CA SER A 16 -6.89 -6.82 -4.20
C SER A 16 -7.65 -8.13 -4.06
N VAL A 17 -8.24 -8.36 -2.89
CA VAL A 17 -9.10 -9.54 -2.67
C VAL A 17 -10.57 -9.13 -2.80
N ASP A 18 -11.43 -10.11 -3.13
CA ASP A 18 -12.88 -9.88 -3.30
C ASP A 18 -13.68 -10.09 -2.01
N TYR A 19 -13.05 -10.67 -0.98
CA TYR A 19 -13.71 -10.98 0.30
C TYR A 19 -12.99 -10.31 1.46
N LYS A 20 -13.77 -9.65 2.33
CA LYS A 20 -13.26 -8.96 3.53
C LYS A 20 -12.51 -9.91 4.48
N SER A 21 -12.92 -11.18 4.58
CA SER A 21 -12.28 -12.21 5.41
C SER A 21 -10.85 -12.55 4.96
N ASP A 22 -10.52 -12.29 3.71
CA ASP A 22 -9.22 -12.63 3.11
C ASP A 22 -8.19 -11.50 3.22
N ALA A 23 -8.63 -10.33 3.66
CA ALA A 23 -7.84 -9.11 3.70
C ALA A 23 -6.92 -9.07 4.93
N ASP A 24 -5.70 -8.58 4.74
CA ASP A 24 -4.85 -8.17 5.85
C ASP A 24 -5.18 -6.73 6.29
N VAL A 25 -5.64 -5.89 5.34
CA VAL A 25 -5.99 -4.48 5.58
C VAL A 25 -7.24 -4.10 4.80
N LYS A 26 -8.22 -3.49 5.48
CA LYS A 26 -9.39 -2.86 4.84
C LYS A 26 -9.07 -1.42 4.48
N VAL A 27 -9.25 -1.08 3.21
CA VAL A 27 -8.84 0.19 2.63
C VAL A 27 -10.05 0.96 2.14
N PHE A 28 -10.22 2.20 2.59
CA PHE A 28 -11.18 3.14 2.01
C PHE A 28 -10.44 4.13 1.12
N VAL A 29 -10.92 4.33 -0.11
CA VAL A 29 -10.38 5.34 -1.03
C VAL A 29 -11.18 6.62 -0.84
N THR A 30 -10.52 7.68 -0.38
CA THR A 30 -11.13 9.01 -0.24
C THR A 30 -10.91 9.84 -1.51
N ASP A 31 -11.86 10.72 -1.82
CA ASP A 31 -11.75 11.71 -2.89
C ASP A 31 -10.89 12.91 -2.49
N TYR A 32 -10.63 13.10 -1.19
CA TYR A 32 -9.91 14.25 -0.67
C TYR A 32 -8.53 13.86 -0.11
N LYS A 33 -7.45 14.38 -0.71
CA LYS A 33 -6.06 14.15 -0.26
C LYS A 33 -5.84 14.53 1.21
N SER A 34 -6.58 15.50 1.74
CA SER A 34 -6.55 15.94 3.15
C SER A 34 -6.93 14.84 4.15
N ASP A 35 -7.83 13.96 3.74
CA ASP A 35 -8.45 12.95 4.60
C ASP A 35 -7.65 11.65 4.68
N ALA A 36 -6.65 11.51 3.81
CA ALA A 36 -5.86 10.30 3.69
C ALA A 36 -4.93 10.08 4.89
N ASP A 37 -4.81 8.83 5.31
CA ASP A 37 -3.75 8.36 6.20
C ASP A 37 -2.45 8.11 5.40
N LEU A 38 -2.60 7.69 4.14
CA LEU A 38 -1.54 7.39 3.18
C LEU A 38 -1.92 7.91 1.79
N ILE A 39 -1.02 8.65 1.14
CA ILE A 39 -1.15 8.97 -0.27
C ILE A 39 -0.48 7.85 -1.06
N VAL A 40 -1.21 7.24 -1.98
CA VAL A 40 -0.77 6.08 -2.76
C VAL A 40 -0.52 6.47 -4.20
N TYR A 41 0.64 6.12 -4.73
CA TYR A 41 0.90 6.10 -6.17
C TYR A 41 0.89 4.65 -6.65
N LYS A 42 0.15 4.37 -7.73
CA LYS A 42 0.12 3.06 -8.36
C LYS A 42 1.33 2.92 -9.28
N ALA A 43 2.32 2.13 -8.86
CA ALA A 43 3.51 1.85 -9.65
C ALA A 43 3.18 1.02 -10.90
N GLY A 44 3.82 1.37 -12.02
CA GLY A 44 3.79 0.56 -13.25
C GLY A 44 4.75 -0.62 -13.23
N TYR A 45 5.80 -0.55 -12.41
CA TYR A 45 6.82 -1.60 -12.28
C TYR A 45 7.04 -1.98 -10.81
N LYS A 46 7.28 -3.26 -10.54
CA LYS A 46 7.55 -3.76 -9.18
C LYS A 46 8.76 -3.09 -8.53
N SER A 47 9.78 -2.77 -9.33
CA SER A 47 11.00 -2.09 -8.89
C SER A 47 10.78 -0.67 -8.38
N ASP A 48 9.67 -0.02 -8.74
CA ASP A 48 9.33 1.32 -8.25
C ASP A 48 8.76 1.33 -6.83
N ALA A 49 8.10 0.24 -6.46
CA ALA A 49 7.34 0.12 -5.22
C ALA A 49 8.24 -0.27 -4.06
N THR A 50 9.31 0.45 -3.75
CA THR A 50 10.26 0.05 -2.69
C THR A 50 9.85 0.54 -1.30
N GLY A 51 10.04 -0.32 -0.29
CA GLY A 51 9.83 0.02 1.12
C GLY A 51 8.36 0.06 1.52
N ASN A 52 8.01 0.96 2.44
CA ASN A 52 6.65 1.21 2.88
C ASN A 52 6.37 2.72 2.80
N ASN A 53 6.38 3.24 1.57
CA ASN A 53 6.40 4.68 1.29
C ASN A 53 5.16 5.15 0.51
N GLY A 54 4.15 4.30 0.35
CA GLY A 54 2.93 4.65 -0.40
C GLY A 54 3.07 4.46 -1.91
N VAL A 55 4.12 3.78 -2.37
CA VAL A 55 4.24 3.40 -3.78
C VAL A 55 3.83 1.94 -3.90
N TRP A 56 2.63 1.67 -4.42
CA TRP A 56 2.06 0.33 -4.44
C TRP A 56 2.16 -0.29 -5.82
N TYR A 57 2.68 -1.51 -5.88
CA TYR A 57 2.61 -2.33 -7.09
C TYR A 57 1.53 -3.39 -6.91
N PHE A 58 0.50 -3.35 -7.75
CA PHE A 58 -0.58 -4.33 -7.73
C PHE A 58 -0.14 -5.57 -8.49
N VAL A 59 -0.08 -6.70 -7.78
CA VAL A 59 0.24 -8.00 -8.39
C VAL A 59 -1.05 -8.70 -8.84
N ASN A 60 -0.91 -9.68 -9.73
CA ASN A 60 -2.03 -10.47 -10.26
C ASN A 60 -2.30 -11.75 -9.46
N TYR A 61 -1.38 -12.16 -8.59
CA TYR A 61 -1.50 -13.38 -7.79
C TYR A 61 -1.35 -13.07 -6.30
N LYS A 62 -2.24 -13.66 -5.49
CA LYS A 62 -2.25 -13.53 -4.03
C LYS A 62 -0.92 -13.92 -3.38
N SER A 63 -0.22 -14.92 -3.94
CA SER A 63 1.11 -15.39 -3.49
C SER A 63 2.22 -14.36 -3.63
N ASP A 64 2.06 -13.38 -4.53
CA ASP A 64 3.12 -12.41 -4.86
C ASP A 64 2.98 -11.11 -4.05
N ALA A 65 1.88 -10.98 -3.31
CA ALA A 65 1.60 -9.82 -2.50
C ALA A 65 2.15 -9.96 -1.09
N LYS A 66 2.65 -8.85 -0.56
CA LYS A 66 2.94 -8.73 0.87
C LYS A 66 1.73 -8.40 1.70
N LYS A 67 0.76 -7.71 1.10
CA LYS A 67 -0.52 -7.38 1.73
C LYS A 67 -1.68 -7.66 0.79
N LYS A 68 -2.68 -8.34 1.34
CA LYS A 68 -4.00 -8.49 0.74
C LYS A 68 -4.86 -7.33 1.20
N ILE A 69 -5.35 -6.53 0.25
CA ILE A 69 -6.17 -5.37 0.53
C ILE A 69 -7.60 -5.62 0.07
N TYR A 70 -8.55 -5.22 0.90
CA TYR A 70 -9.97 -5.22 0.54
C TYR A 70 -10.47 -3.78 0.54
N PHE A 71 -11.02 -3.34 -0.60
CA PHE A 71 -11.57 -2.00 -0.72
C PHE A 71 -12.99 -1.95 -0.14
N VAL A 72 -13.16 -1.18 0.92
CA VAL A 72 -14.46 -0.98 1.57
C VAL A 72 -15.17 0.26 1.02
N LYS A 73 -16.51 0.25 1.06
CA LYS A 73 -17.34 1.37 0.60
C LYS A 73 -17.46 2.50 1.62
N TYR A 74 -17.28 2.21 2.91
CA TYR A 74 -17.50 3.17 3.98
C TYR A 74 -16.22 3.39 4.79
N LYS A 75 -15.91 4.66 5.07
CA LYS A 75 -14.76 5.08 5.88
C LYS A 75 -14.75 4.46 7.28
N SER A 76 -15.92 4.25 7.88
CA SER A 76 -16.09 3.61 9.19
C SER A 76 -15.56 2.18 9.25
N ASP A 77 -15.50 1.49 8.10
CA ASP A 77 -15.15 0.08 8.01
C ASP A 77 -13.66 -0.14 7.72
N ALA A 78 -12.93 0.94 7.43
CA ALA A 78 -11.54 0.90 6.99
C ALA A 78 -10.55 0.92 8.15
N ASP A 79 -9.48 0.16 8.00
CA ASP A 79 -8.31 0.26 8.87
C ASP A 79 -7.40 1.41 8.37
N LEU A 80 -7.31 1.56 7.04
CA LEU A 80 -6.47 2.54 6.37
C LEU A 80 -7.28 3.36 5.34
N ILE A 81 -7.17 4.68 5.41
CA ILE A 81 -7.76 5.59 4.42
C ILE A 81 -6.67 6.03 3.45
N ILE A 82 -6.89 5.84 2.15
CA ILE A 82 -5.92 6.22 1.12
C ILE A 82 -6.48 7.22 0.13
N TYR A 83 -5.60 8.01 -0.48
CA TYR A 83 -5.89 8.79 -1.67
C TYR A 83 -4.95 8.36 -2.79
N PHE A 84 -5.47 8.01 -3.96
CA PHE A 84 -4.63 7.70 -5.12
C PHE A 84 -4.16 8.98 -5.82
N SER A 85 -2.85 9.24 -5.80
CA SER A 85 -2.25 10.33 -6.58
C SER A 85 -1.78 9.83 -7.96
N GLN A 86 -1.81 10.76 -8.92
CA GLN A 86 -1.22 10.58 -10.25
C GLN A 86 0.30 10.79 -10.25
N TYR A 87 0.88 11.36 -9.17
CA TYR A 87 2.30 11.69 -9.10
C TYR A 87 3.01 10.88 -8.02
N LYS A 88 4.10 10.18 -8.39
CA LYS A 88 4.92 9.41 -7.44
C LYS A 88 5.50 10.28 -6.32
N SER A 89 5.82 11.53 -6.60
CA SER A 89 6.35 12.50 -5.62
C SER A 89 5.38 12.85 -4.49
N ASP A 90 4.09 12.61 -4.68
CA ASP A 90 3.07 12.81 -3.65
C ASP A 90 2.93 11.63 -2.68
N ALA A 91 3.44 10.46 -3.07
CA ALA A 91 3.26 9.23 -2.30
C ALA A 91 3.94 9.36 -0.94
N GLY A 92 3.23 8.96 0.10
CA GLY A 92 3.76 9.07 1.46
C GLY A 92 2.72 8.98 2.54
N TRP A 93 3.18 8.60 3.73
CA TRP A 93 2.37 8.53 4.93
C TRP A 93 2.06 9.92 5.47
N ARG A 94 0.77 10.21 5.65
CA ARG A 94 0.30 11.38 6.41
C ARG A 94 0.15 11.05 7.90
N LYS A 95 -0.17 9.80 8.23
CA LYS A 95 -0.26 9.31 9.62
C LYS A 95 0.72 8.17 9.88
N ASN A 96 1.88 8.52 10.43
CA ASN A 96 2.94 7.55 10.75
C ASN A 96 2.50 6.47 11.75
N SER A 97 1.56 6.76 12.65
CA SER A 97 1.03 5.78 13.61
C SER A 97 0.39 4.56 12.94
N LYS A 98 -0.07 4.67 11.69
CA LYS A 98 -0.68 3.58 10.92
C LYS A 98 0.28 2.81 10.01
N LYS A 99 1.56 3.19 9.94
CA LYS A 99 2.56 2.54 9.07
C LYS A 99 2.66 1.03 9.26
N HIS A 100 2.49 0.57 10.50
CA HIS A 100 2.58 -0.84 10.88
C HIS A 100 1.56 -1.73 10.13
N LEU A 101 0.42 -1.17 9.68
CA LEU A 101 -0.57 -1.91 8.88
C LEU A 101 0.02 -2.46 7.57
N MET A 102 1.05 -1.79 7.02
CA MET A 102 1.65 -2.09 5.72
C MET A 102 3.12 -2.56 5.80
N GLN A 103 3.59 -2.95 6.98
CA GLN A 103 4.93 -3.55 7.14
C GLN A 103 4.98 -4.98 6.59
#